data_AF-A0A7K2B3B0-F1
#
_entry.id   AF-A0A7K2B3B0-F1
#
_cell.length_a   1.000
_cell.length_b   1.000
_cell.length_c   1.000
_cell.angle_alpha   90.00
_cell.angle_beta   90.00
_cell.angle_gamma   90.00
#
_symmetry.space_group_name_H-M   'P 1'
#
loop_
_entity.id
_entity.type
_entity.pdbx_description
1 polymer ?
#
loop_
_entity_poly.entity_id
_entity_poly.type
_entity_poly.pdbx_seq_one_letter_code
_entity_poly.pdbx_strand_id
1 'polypeptide(L)'
;MVVASGDESRPSDEPAAGTAAPEAESQPDGSPSDPAEALAELRDVVLAYFRQEAVDPLKRLAAWLGFGLAGGVFVCTGLVLLALGGLRALQSETGEHLTGSLSWTPYAIVLAAVLVVFLLARSAARARRRGAPEEEQ
;
A
#
# COMPACT_ATOMS: atom_id res chain seq x y z
N MET A 1 8.50 -69.88 21.01
CA MET A 1 7.42 -69.55 21.95
C MET A 1 6.18 -69.29 21.10
N VAL A 2 5.42 -70.33 20.75
CA VAL A 2 4.29 -70.87 21.53
C VAL A 2 3.21 -69.78 21.68
N VAL A 3 2.20 -69.80 20.79
CA VAL A 3 0.76 -70.09 21.10
C VAL A 3 -0.03 -68.78 21.28
N ALA A 4 -1.28 -68.56 20.81
CA ALA A 4 -2.32 -69.39 20.21
C ALA A 4 -3.41 -68.53 19.53
N SER A 5 -4.21 -69.23 18.72
CA SER A 5 -5.68 -69.17 18.50
C SER A 5 -6.34 -67.81 18.24
N GLY A 6 -7.05 -67.64 17.12
CA GLY A 6 -8.31 -68.33 16.77
C GLY A 6 -9.34 -67.20 16.63
N ASP A 7 -10.25 -67.14 15.67
CA ASP A 7 -11.17 -68.17 15.24
C ASP A 7 -11.85 -67.69 13.93
N GLU A 8 -12.14 -68.65 13.07
CA GLU A 8 -12.92 -68.52 11.85
C GLU A 8 -14.39 -68.22 12.19
N SER A 9 -15.01 -67.24 11.55
CA SER A 9 -16.48 -67.18 11.47
C SER A 9 -16.91 -66.29 10.30
N ARG A 10 -16.93 -66.89 9.11
CA ARG A 10 -17.81 -66.44 8.03
C ARG A 10 -19.08 -67.30 8.11
N PRO A 11 -20.26 -66.69 8.02
CA PRO A 11 -21.36 -67.33 7.32
C PRO A 11 -21.84 -66.42 6.18
N SER A 12 -21.83 -66.98 4.99
CA SER A 12 -22.59 -66.49 3.84
C SER A 12 -24.07 -66.75 4.10
N ASP A 13 -24.93 -65.75 3.91
CA ASP A 13 -26.33 -65.92 3.48
C ASP A 13 -26.88 -64.57 3.01
N GLU A 14 -27.10 -64.46 1.69
CA GLU A 14 -28.00 -63.49 1.05
C GLU A 14 -29.37 -64.21 0.90
N PRO A 15 -30.55 -63.54 1.01
CA PRO A 15 -31.06 -62.84 -0.17
C PRO A 15 -32.05 -61.66 0.07
N ALA A 16 -32.19 -60.85 -0.98
CA ALA A 16 -33.42 -60.19 -1.48
C ALA A 16 -34.06 -59.01 -0.70
N ALA A 17 -33.86 -57.83 -1.27
CA ALA A 17 -34.89 -56.86 -1.67
C ALA A 17 -36.01 -56.53 -0.65
N GLY A 18 -35.80 -55.44 0.09
CA GLY A 18 -36.83 -54.73 0.84
C GLY A 18 -36.71 -53.22 0.61
N THR A 19 -37.41 -52.76 -0.41
CA THR A 19 -37.72 -51.37 -0.76
C THR A 19 -37.87 -50.43 0.44
N ALA A 20 -36.97 -49.47 0.58
CA ALA A 20 -37.25 -48.18 1.19
C ALA A 20 -36.42 -47.13 0.46
N ALA A 21 -37.13 -46.18 -0.14
CA ALA A 21 -36.64 -45.16 -1.04
C ALA A 21 -35.45 -44.36 -0.47
N PRO A 22 -34.56 -43.82 -1.32
CA PRO A 22 -33.75 -42.69 -0.90
C PRO A 22 -34.72 -41.55 -0.60
N GLU A 23 -34.80 -41.13 0.66
CA GLU A 23 -35.33 -39.83 1.00
C GLU A 23 -34.57 -38.83 0.15
N ALA A 24 -35.28 -38.19 -0.78
CA ALA A 24 -34.76 -37.08 -1.54
C ALA A 24 -34.38 -36.00 -0.53
N GLU A 25 -33.10 -35.96 -0.14
CA GLU A 25 -32.45 -34.72 0.23
C GLU A 25 -32.72 -33.77 -0.92
N SER A 26 -33.70 -32.90 -0.71
CA SER A 26 -33.93 -31.70 -1.51
C SER A 26 -32.69 -30.84 -1.39
N GLN A 27 -31.73 -31.19 -2.24
CA GLN A 27 -30.59 -30.38 -2.61
C GLN A 27 -31.15 -29.00 -2.93
N PRO A 28 -30.73 -27.93 -2.24
CA PRO A 28 -31.19 -26.59 -2.57
C PRO A 28 -30.82 -26.34 -4.04
N ASP A 29 -31.86 -26.17 -4.86
CA ASP A 29 -31.76 -25.98 -6.31
C ASP A 29 -30.81 -24.83 -6.61
N GLY A 30 -29.59 -25.19 -7.03
CA GLY A 30 -28.47 -24.28 -7.29
C GLY A 30 -28.58 -23.59 -8.65
N SER A 31 -29.79 -23.24 -9.09
CA SER A 31 -29.98 -22.43 -10.30
C SER A 31 -30.29 -20.98 -9.90
N PRO A 32 -29.37 -20.02 -10.09
CA PRO A 32 -29.70 -18.60 -9.96
C PRO A 32 -30.82 -18.31 -10.97
N SER A 33 -32.04 -18.16 -10.46
CA SER A 33 -33.23 -18.06 -11.30
C SER A 33 -33.41 -16.65 -11.90
N ASP A 34 -32.47 -15.74 -11.63
CA ASP A 34 -32.43 -14.40 -12.17
C ASP A 34 -30.98 -14.02 -12.58
N PRO A 35 -30.73 -13.61 -13.84
CA PRO A 35 -29.41 -13.11 -14.26
C PRO A 35 -28.89 -11.96 -13.38
N ALA A 36 -29.76 -11.17 -12.75
CA ALA A 36 -29.35 -10.10 -11.83
C ALA A 36 -28.72 -10.65 -10.54
N GLU A 37 -29.15 -11.82 -10.08
CA GLU A 37 -28.65 -12.48 -8.86
C GLU A 37 -27.28 -13.11 -9.13
N ALA A 38 -27.07 -13.72 -10.29
CA ALA A 38 -25.77 -14.20 -10.72
C ALA A 38 -24.72 -13.07 -10.86
N LEU A 39 -25.13 -11.92 -11.39
CA LEU A 39 -24.29 -10.70 -11.44
C LEU A 39 -23.96 -10.17 -10.04
N ALA A 40 -24.92 -10.26 -9.12
CA ALA A 40 -24.72 -9.87 -7.73
C ALA A 40 -23.71 -10.76 -7.01
N GLU A 41 -23.78 -12.07 -7.23
CA GLU A 41 -22.83 -13.01 -6.63
C GLU A 41 -21.42 -12.83 -7.21
N LEU A 42 -21.31 -12.64 -8.54
CA LEU A 42 -20.02 -12.39 -9.19
C LEU A 42 -19.35 -11.11 -8.68
N ARG A 43 -20.12 -10.03 -8.51
CA ARG A 43 -19.58 -8.76 -7.99
C ARG A 43 -19.09 -8.91 -6.55
N ASP A 44 -19.79 -9.69 -5.73
CA ASP A 44 -19.49 -9.83 -4.31
C ASP A 44 -18.21 -10.65 -4.12
N VAL A 45 -18.03 -11.70 -4.92
CA VAL A 45 -16.78 -12.49 -4.94
C VAL A 45 -15.59 -11.63 -5.41
N VAL A 46 -15.76 -10.83 -6.47
CA VAL A 46 -14.71 -9.92 -6.95
C VAL A 46 -14.38 -8.85 -5.91
N LEU A 47 -15.40 -8.24 -5.30
CA LEU A 47 -15.23 -7.22 -4.29
C LEU A 47 -14.57 -7.78 -3.02
N ALA A 48 -14.93 -9.00 -2.61
CA ALA A 48 -14.30 -9.69 -1.50
C ALA A 48 -12.81 -9.92 -1.76
N TYR A 49 -12.43 -10.32 -2.97
CA TYR A 49 -11.03 -10.49 -3.35
C TYR A 49 -10.26 -9.16 -3.31
N PHE A 50 -10.81 -8.10 -3.90
CA PHE A 50 -10.21 -6.77 -3.78
C PHE A 50 -10.10 -6.34 -2.32
N ARG A 51 -11.07 -6.62 -1.46
CA ARG A 51 -11.00 -6.27 -0.03
C ARG A 51 -9.92 -7.07 0.70
N GLN A 52 -9.69 -8.32 0.32
CA GLN A 52 -8.64 -9.16 0.92
C GLN A 52 -7.26 -8.70 0.48
N GLU A 53 -7.07 -8.53 -0.82
CA GLU A 53 -5.74 -8.28 -1.38
C GLU A 53 -5.38 -6.79 -1.38
N ALA A 54 -6.36 -5.86 -1.31
CA ALA A 54 -6.08 -4.41 -1.36
C ALA A 54 -5.89 -3.74 0.01
N VAL A 55 -6.31 -4.36 1.12
CA VAL A 55 -6.17 -3.74 2.45
C VAL A 55 -4.70 -3.64 2.87
N ASP A 56 -3.92 -4.70 2.66
CA ASP A 56 -2.49 -4.71 2.95
C ASP A 56 -1.68 -3.69 2.13
N PRO A 57 -1.84 -3.57 0.80
CA PRO A 57 -1.15 -2.55 0.02
C PRO A 57 -1.65 -1.14 0.37
N LEU A 58 -2.93 -0.95 0.67
CA LEU A 58 -3.46 0.36 1.07
C LEU A 58 -2.88 0.81 2.41
N LYS A 59 -2.73 -0.10 3.39
CA LYS A 59 -2.12 0.19 4.68
C LYS A 59 -0.64 0.58 4.54
N ARG A 60 0.09 -0.10 3.66
CA ARG A 60 1.49 0.25 3.33
C ARG A 60 1.58 1.62 2.67
N LEU A 61 0.68 1.92 1.72
CA LEU A 61 0.63 3.22 1.06
C LEU A 61 0.28 4.35 2.05
N ALA A 62 -0.70 4.13 2.92
CA ALA A 62 -1.08 5.09 3.95
C ALA A 62 0.08 5.37 4.92
N ALA A 63 0.81 4.33 5.34
CA ALA A 63 1.99 4.48 6.16
C ALA A 63 3.09 5.29 5.43
N TRP A 64 3.41 4.93 4.18
CA TRP A 64 4.40 5.64 3.38
C TRP A 64 4.03 7.12 3.16
N LEU A 65 2.76 7.39 2.86
CA LEU A 65 2.25 8.75 2.70
C LEU A 65 2.32 9.53 4.02
N GLY A 66 2.01 8.89 5.15
CA GLY A 66 2.14 9.48 6.48
C GLY A 66 3.58 9.87 6.80
N PHE A 67 4.54 8.98 6.55
CA PHE A 67 5.98 9.28 6.71
C PHE A 67 6.43 10.40 5.74
N GLY A 68 5.91 10.41 4.51
CA GLY A 68 6.16 11.46 3.54
C GLY A 68 5.64 12.83 3.99
N LEU A 69 4.43 12.90 4.56
CA LEU A 69 3.86 14.13 5.10
C LEU A 69 4.64 14.63 6.32
N ALA A 70 4.93 13.74 7.27
CA ALA A 70 5.70 14.09 8.46
C ALA A 70 7.10 14.61 8.10
N GLY A 71 7.79 13.91 7.19
CA GLY A 71 9.07 14.37 6.65
C GLY A 71 8.94 15.69 5.88
N GLY A 72 7.89 15.86 5.09
CA GLY A 72 7.59 17.09 4.36
C GLY A 72 7.42 18.30 5.28
N VAL A 73 6.68 18.14 6.39
CA VAL A 73 6.52 19.19 7.41
C VAL A 73 7.86 19.55 8.04
N PHE A 74 8.68 18.56 8.40
CA PHE A 74 9.98 18.80 9.01
C PHE A 74 10.94 19.51 8.04
N VAL A 75 10.99 19.07 6.78
CA VAL A 75 11.81 19.70 5.73
C VAL A 75 11.36 21.13 5.45
N CYS A 76 10.05 21.36 5.32
CA CYS A 76 9.49 22.70 5.10
C CYS A 76 9.85 23.64 6.25
N THR A 77 9.63 23.19 7.49
CA THR A 77 9.96 23.96 8.70
C THR A 77 11.45 24.26 8.78
N GLY A 78 12.31 23.26 8.54
CA GLY A 78 13.76 23.42 8.55
C GLY A 78 14.25 24.42 7.49
N LEU A 79 13.68 24.39 6.28
CA LEU A 79 14.02 25.35 5.23
C LEU A 79 13.62 26.78 5.59
N VAL A 80 12.44 26.98 6.21
CA VAL A 80 12.02 28.31 6.70
C VAL A 80 12.97 28.81 7.78
N LEU A 81 13.29 27.98 8.77
CA LEU A 81 14.22 28.35 9.84
C LEU A 81 15.62 28.64 9.31
N LEU A 82 16.11 27.84 8.35
CA LEU A 82 17.40 28.07 7.71
C LEU A 82 17.42 29.37 6.91
N ALA A 83 16.34 29.68 6.19
CA ALA A 83 16.19 30.93 5.45
C ALA A 83 16.17 32.15 6.38
N LEU A 84 15.40 32.08 7.48
CA LEU A 84 15.34 33.15 8.50
C LEU A 84 16.67 33.30 9.24
N GLY A 85 17.32 32.19 9.61
CA GLY A 85 18.63 32.19 10.26
C GLY A 85 19.72 32.74 9.35
N GLY A 86 19.74 32.35 8.07
CA GLY A 86 20.65 32.90 7.07
C GLY A 86 20.42 34.39 6.83
N LEU A 87 19.15 34.81 6.70
CA LEU A 87 18.80 36.22 6.60
C LEU A 87 19.32 37.00 7.82
N ARG A 88 19.12 36.46 9.02
CA ARG A 88 19.53 37.09 10.28
C ARG A 88 21.05 37.17 10.38
N ALA A 89 21.78 36.13 9.99
CA ALA A 89 23.24 36.14 9.97
C ALA A 89 23.78 37.19 8.99
N LEU A 90 23.23 37.26 7.77
CA LEU A 90 23.62 38.29 6.80
C LEU A 90 23.30 39.70 7.29
N GLN A 91 22.14 39.90 7.91
CA GLN A 91 21.76 41.20 8.48
C GLN A 91 22.57 41.57 9.72
N SER A 92 23.05 40.58 10.51
CA SER A 92 23.93 40.78 11.67
C SER A 92 25.31 41.28 11.25
N GLU A 93 25.91 40.63 10.25
CA GLU A 93 27.28 40.96 9.81
C GLU A 93 27.32 42.17 8.85
N THR A 94 26.26 42.38 8.07
CA THR A 94 26.25 43.42 7.02
C THR A 94 25.32 44.59 7.32
N GLY A 95 24.65 44.59 8.48
CA GLY A 95 23.63 45.58 8.86
C GLY A 95 24.15 47.01 8.99
N GLU A 96 25.42 47.22 9.32
CA GLU A 96 26.04 48.55 9.34
C GLU A 96 26.52 49.01 7.95
N HIS A 97 26.86 48.07 7.07
CA HIS A 97 27.45 48.34 5.75
C HIS A 97 26.44 48.41 4.60
N LEU A 98 25.27 47.74 4.71
CA LEU A 98 24.21 47.73 3.69
C LEU A 98 22.98 48.53 4.12
N THR A 99 23.17 49.79 4.51
CA THR A 99 22.07 50.71 4.82
C THR A 99 21.59 51.46 3.56
N GLY A 100 20.30 51.82 3.50
CA GLY A 100 19.70 52.54 2.36
C GLY A 100 19.27 51.64 1.19
N SER A 101 19.76 51.90 -0.02
CA SER A 101 19.33 51.25 -1.29
C SER A 101 19.77 49.79 -1.44
N LEU A 102 20.62 49.28 -0.54
CA LEU A 102 21.14 47.90 -0.57
C LEU A 102 20.44 46.95 0.41
N SER A 103 19.43 47.45 1.15
CA SER A 103 18.65 46.67 2.13
C SER A 103 17.91 45.46 1.53
N TRP A 104 17.68 45.42 0.21
CA TRP A 104 17.06 44.30 -0.51
C TRP A 104 18.01 43.11 -0.74
N THR A 105 19.33 43.34 -0.72
CA THR A 105 20.38 42.33 -0.99
C THR A 105 20.26 41.07 -0.14
N PRO A 106 20.13 41.13 1.20
CA PRO A 106 20.02 39.93 2.03
C PRO A 106 18.77 39.10 1.69
N TYR A 107 17.66 39.73 1.28
CA TYR A 107 16.46 39.02 0.83
C TYR A 107 16.69 38.32 -0.52
N ALA A 108 17.41 38.96 -1.45
CA ALA A 108 17.73 38.37 -2.75
C ALA A 108 18.67 37.15 -2.64
N ILE A 109 19.64 37.17 -1.72
CA ILE A 109 20.55 36.04 -1.47
C ILE A 109 19.78 34.84 -0.91
N VAL A 110 18.90 35.07 0.07
CA VAL A 110 18.06 34.00 0.63
C VAL A 110 17.12 33.45 -0.45
N LEU A 111 16.52 34.31 -1.28
CA LEU A 111 15.71 33.88 -2.40
C LEU A 111 16.51 33.00 -3.38
N ALA A 112 17.73 33.41 -3.73
CA ALA A 112 18.62 32.63 -4.59
C ALA A 112 18.97 31.27 -3.97
N ALA A 113 19.27 31.23 -2.67
CA ALA A 113 19.55 29.98 -1.95
C ALA A 113 18.35 29.01 -2.00
N VAL A 114 17.13 29.51 -1.76
CA VAL A 114 15.90 28.70 -1.87
C VAL A 114 15.69 28.19 -3.29
N LEU A 115 15.93 29.03 -4.31
CA LEU A 115 15.84 28.61 -5.71
C LEU A 115 16.86 27.52 -6.05
N VAL A 116 18.10 27.62 -5.58
CA VAL A 116 19.12 26.58 -5.80
C VAL A 116 18.68 25.25 -5.18
N VAL A 117 18.22 25.26 -3.93
CA VAL A 117 17.72 24.06 -3.26
C VAL A 117 16.53 23.46 -4.04
N PHE A 118 15.59 24.29 -4.49
CA PHE A 118 14.46 23.85 -5.29
C PHE A 118 14.90 23.22 -6.63
N LEU A 119 15.85 23.84 -7.34
CA LEU A 119 16.38 23.31 -8.59
C LEU A 119 17.13 21.99 -8.39
N LEU A 120 17.91 21.88 -7.31
CA LEU A 120 18.57 20.63 -6.92
C LEU A 120 17.55 19.53 -6.63
N ALA A 121 16.54 19.80 -5.80
CA ALA A 121 15.47 18.85 -5.51
C ALA A 121 14.75 18.39 -6.78
N ARG A 122 14.45 19.33 -7.70
CA ARG A 122 13.83 19.03 -9.00
C ARG A 122 14.74 18.19 -9.89
N SER A 123 16.03 18.49 -9.91
CA SER A 123 17.02 17.75 -10.70
C SER A 123 17.18 16.32 -10.19
N ALA A 124 17.27 16.14 -8.87
CA ALA A 124 17.36 14.84 -8.22
C ALA A 124 16.08 14.01 -8.46
N ALA A 125 14.91 14.64 -8.35
CA ALA A 125 13.64 13.98 -8.68
C ALA A 125 13.56 13.56 -10.15
N ARG A 126 14.13 14.35 -11.08
CA ARG A 126 14.19 13.98 -12.50
C ARG A 126 15.23 12.90 -12.80
N ALA A 127 16.39 12.92 -12.14
CA ALA A 127 17.44 11.91 -12.32
C ALA A 127 16.93 10.51 -11.91
N ARG A 128 16.20 10.43 -10.80
CA ARG A 128 15.57 9.18 -10.34
C ARG A 128 14.56 8.59 -11.33
N ARG A 129 13.93 9.42 -12.16
CA ARG A 129 12.98 8.97 -13.20
C ARG A 129 13.67 8.48 -14.47
N ARG A 130 14.93 8.85 -14.71
CA ARG A 130 15.70 8.50 -15.91
C ARG A 130 16.58 7.27 -15.73
N GLY A 131 16.89 6.91 -14.48
CA GLY A 131 17.74 5.77 -14.16
C GLY A 131 17.01 4.45 -13.95
N ALA A 132 15.80 4.26 -14.51
CA ALA A 132 15.21 2.92 -14.60
C ALA A 132 15.90 2.21 -15.77
N PRO A 133 16.88 1.32 -15.53
CA PRO A 133 17.56 0.61 -16.61
C PRO A 133 16.56 -0.37 -17.22
N GLU A 134 16.59 -0.50 -18.54
CA GLU A 134 16.00 -1.65 -19.20
C GLU A 134 16.67 -2.89 -18.60
N GLU A 135 15.91 -3.68 -17.84
CA GLU A 135 16.33 -5.03 -17.52
C GLU A 135 16.37 -5.79 -18.85
N GLU A 136 17.59 -5.88 -19.39
CA GLU A 136 17.98 -6.80 -20.45
C GLU A 136 17.52 -8.20 -20.06
N GLN A 137 16.64 -8.78 -20.89
CA GLN A 137 16.17 -10.16 -20.83
C GLN A 137 17.27 -11.13 -21.27
#